data_AF-U7UBL3-F1
#
_entry.id   AF-U7UBL3-F1
#
_cell.length_a   1.000
_cell.length_b   1.000
_cell.length_c   1.000
_cell.angle_alpha   90.00
_cell.angle_beta   90.00
_cell.angle_gamma   90.00
#
_symmetry.space_group_name_H-M   'P 1'
#
loop_
_entity.id
_entity.type
_entity.pdbx_description
1 polymer ?
#
loop_
_entity_poly.entity_id
_entity_poly.type
_entity_poly.pdbx_seq_one_letter_code
_entity_poly.pdbx_strand_id
1 'polypeptide(L)'
;MDYLLKRVSYLQGLADGFEIDENSKEGKLLLEIIDVLSDIVDEVKDSNKDLENYVDMVEEDLSELEDYVYDNDEYEFDDDYEDYDDFDDFDDEEDLPSADETSND
;
A
#
# COMPACT_ATOMS: atom_id res chain seq x y z
N MET A 1 6.42 10.89 -4.40
CA MET A 1 7.22 10.94 -5.65
C MET A 1 8.32 11.98 -5.68
N ASP A 2 8.18 13.12 -4.99
CA ASP A 2 9.17 14.20 -5.01
C ASP A 2 10.60 13.79 -4.62
N TYR A 3 10.76 12.81 -3.73
CA TYR A 3 12.08 12.27 -3.38
C TYR A 3 12.77 11.58 -4.57
N LEU A 4 12.05 10.74 -5.31
CA LEU A 4 12.59 10.02 -6.47
C LEU A 4 12.91 11.00 -7.61
N LEU A 5 12.03 11.97 -7.86
CA LEU A 5 12.26 13.07 -8.81
C LEU A 5 13.55 13.83 -8.47
N LYS A 6 13.72 14.26 -7.20
CA LYS A 6 14.97 14.91 -6.74
C LYS A 6 16.21 14.04 -6.94
N ARG A 7 16.07 12.72 -6.75
CA ARG A 7 17.17 11.77 -6.95
C ARG A 7 17.53 11.60 -8.43
N VAL A 8 16.55 11.52 -9.34
CA VAL A 8 16.80 11.47 -10.77
C VAL A 8 17.44 12.77 -11.25
N SER A 9 16.92 13.93 -10.82
CA SER A 9 17.54 15.24 -11.15
C SER A 9 18.96 15.37 -10.62
N TYR A 10 19.25 14.78 -9.45
CA TYR A 10 20.62 14.72 -8.93
C TYR A 10 21.53 13.83 -9.78
N LEU A 11 21.04 12.69 -10.28
CA LEU A 11 21.80 11.83 -11.21
C LEU A 11 22.08 12.52 -12.55
N GLN A 12 21.12 13.26 -13.09
CA GLN A 12 21.31 14.09 -14.28
C GLN A 12 22.41 15.13 -14.04
N GLY A 13 22.34 15.89 -12.94
CA GLY A 13 23.38 16.86 -12.61
C GLY A 13 24.77 16.24 -12.36
N LEU A 14 24.83 15.03 -11.81
CA LEU A 14 26.09 14.27 -11.70
C LEU A 14 26.62 13.83 -13.06
N ALA A 15 25.76 13.37 -13.97
CA ALA A 15 26.13 12.97 -15.32
C ALA A 15 26.73 14.15 -16.10
N ASP A 16 26.09 15.33 -16.00
CA ASP A 16 26.58 16.58 -16.58
C ASP A 16 27.95 16.98 -15.99
N GLY A 17 28.10 16.87 -14.66
CA GLY A 17 29.32 17.25 -13.95
C GLY A 17 30.50 16.30 -14.15
N PHE A 18 30.26 15.04 -14.54
CA PHE A 18 31.31 14.07 -14.83
C PHE A 18 31.84 14.15 -16.26
N GLU A 19 31.29 15.04 -17.10
CA GLU A 19 31.67 15.18 -18.50
C GLU A 19 31.68 13.82 -19.23
N ILE A 20 30.63 13.03 -19.01
CA ILE A 20 30.50 11.70 -19.62
C ILE A 20 30.60 11.84 -21.14
N ASP A 21 31.47 11.05 -21.78
CA ASP A 21 31.54 11.03 -23.24
C ASP A 21 30.27 10.39 -23.81
N GLU A 22 29.34 11.24 -24.26
CA GLU A 22 28.08 10.87 -24.90
C GLU A 22 28.26 10.04 -26.18
N ASN A 23 29.47 9.96 -26.74
CA ASN A 23 29.77 9.14 -27.91
C ASN A 23 30.25 7.74 -27.56
N SER A 24 30.71 7.53 -26.33
CA SER A 24 31.09 6.22 -25.80
C SER A 24 29.87 5.32 -25.65
N LYS A 25 30.06 4.00 -25.71
CA LYS A 25 28.96 3.04 -25.56
C LYS A 25 28.40 3.09 -24.14
N GLU A 26 29.28 3.21 -23.17
CA GLU A 26 29.00 3.27 -21.75
C GLU A 26 28.29 4.57 -21.39
N GLY A 27 28.72 5.71 -21.95
CA GLY A 27 28.11 7.01 -21.73
C GLY A 27 26.67 7.07 -22.26
N LYS A 28 26.45 6.59 -23.48
CA LYS A 28 25.09 6.45 -24.04
C LYS A 28 24.20 5.59 -23.17
N LEU A 29 24.69 4.43 -22.73
CA LEU A 29 23.93 3.53 -21.88
C LEU A 29 23.55 4.19 -20.54
N LEU A 30 24.48 4.91 -19.91
CA LEU A 30 24.23 5.59 -18.63
C LEU A 30 23.19 6.71 -18.76
N LEU A 31 23.28 7.53 -19.81
CA LEU A 31 22.33 8.61 -20.06
C LEU A 31 20.92 8.06 -20.33
N GLU A 32 20.81 7.05 -21.19
CA GLU A 32 19.52 6.37 -21.46
C GLU A 32 18.93 5.73 -20.20
N ILE A 33 19.75 5.17 -19.30
CA ILE A 33 19.25 4.65 -18.02
C ILE A 33 18.67 5.79 -17.17
N ILE A 34 19.34 6.94 -17.12
CA ILE A 34 18.87 8.09 -16.34
C ILE A 34 17.55 8.62 -16.91
N ASP A 35 17.42 8.68 -18.23
CA ASP A 35 16.21 9.14 -18.91
C ASP A 35 15.04 8.17 -18.66
N VAL A 36 15.24 6.86 -18.82
CA VAL A 36 14.22 5.85 -18.50
C VAL A 36 13.81 5.90 -17.03
N LEU A 37 14.75 6.17 -16.11
CA LEU A 37 14.41 6.37 -14.70
C LEU A 37 13.53 7.61 -14.48
N SER A 38 13.72 8.69 -15.25
CA SER A 38 12.84 9.85 -15.23
C SER A 38 11.44 9.49 -15.69
N ASP A 39 11.33 8.83 -16.83
CA ASP A 39 10.04 8.41 -17.41
C ASP A 39 9.25 7.50 -16.46
N ILE A 40 9.94 6.55 -15.80
CA ILE A 40 9.30 5.67 -14.80
C ILE A 40 8.77 6.47 -13.62
N VAL A 41 9.52 7.47 -13.13
CA VAL A 41 9.06 8.28 -11.98
C VAL A 41 7.82 9.09 -12.34
N ASP A 42 7.77 9.64 -13.55
CA ASP A 42 6.62 10.40 -14.03
C ASP A 42 5.40 9.51 -14.26
N GLU A 43 5.56 8.35 -14.91
CA GLU A 43 4.47 7.39 -15.13
C GLU A 43 3.86 6.90 -13.81
N VAL A 44 4.70 6.53 -12.83
CA VAL A 44 4.20 6.07 -11.53
C VAL A 44 3.53 7.23 -10.75
N LYS A 45 3.99 8.47 -10.93
CA LYS A 45 3.34 9.64 -10.32
C LYS A 45 1.93 9.84 -10.88
N ASP A 46 1.74 9.71 -12.18
CA ASP A 46 0.43 9.87 -12.80
C ASP A 46 -0.48 8.69 -12.47
N SER A 47 0.03 7.45 -12.49
CA SER A 47 -0.73 6.29 -12.02
C SER A 47 -1.19 6.41 -10.56
N ASN A 48 -0.36 6.99 -9.68
CA ASN A 48 -0.77 7.25 -8.30
C ASN A 48 -1.89 8.30 -8.20
N LYS A 49 -1.90 9.34 -9.04
CA LYS A 49 -3.02 10.29 -9.07
C LYS A 49 -4.32 9.63 -9.51
N ASP A 50 -4.24 8.76 -10.51
CA ASP A 50 -5.42 8.01 -10.97
C ASP A 50 -5.97 7.11 -9.85
N LEU A 51 -5.07 6.52 -9.04
CA LEU A 51 -5.45 5.76 -7.86
C LEU A 51 -6.07 6.64 -6.76
N GLU A 52 -5.50 7.82 -6.49
CA GLU A 52 -6.09 8.81 -5.58
C GLU A 52 -7.53 9.16 -6.01
N ASN A 53 -7.74 9.46 -7.29
CA ASN A 53 -9.08 9.73 -7.82
C ASN A 53 -10.05 8.53 -7.65
N TYR A 54 -9.55 7.30 -7.83
CA TYR A 54 -10.37 6.11 -7.62
C TYR A 54 -10.75 5.91 -6.16
N VAL A 55 -9.82 6.19 -5.23
CA VAL A 55 -10.10 6.17 -3.79
C VAL A 55 -11.13 7.23 -3.44
N ASP A 56 -11.00 8.45 -3.96
CA ASP A 56 -11.98 9.52 -3.74
C ASP A 56 -13.39 9.13 -4.22
N MET A 57 -13.50 8.46 -5.37
CA MET A 57 -14.79 7.95 -5.87
C MET A 57 -15.39 6.88 -4.96
N VAL A 58 -14.56 5.97 -4.44
CA VAL A 58 -15.02 4.94 -3.49
C VAL A 58 -15.45 5.58 -2.18
N GLU A 59 -14.74 6.60 -1.69
CA GLU A 59 -15.14 7.36 -0.49
C GLU A 59 -16.49 8.07 -0.71
N GLU A 60 -16.71 8.69 -1.88
CA GLU A 60 -17.98 9.31 -2.24
C GLU A 60 -19.13 8.28 -2.27
N ASP A 61 -18.96 7.17 -2.99
CA ASP A 61 -19.94 6.10 -3.08
C ASP A 61 -20.27 5.49 -1.69
N LEU A 62 -19.26 5.32 -0.83
CA LEU A 62 -19.46 4.82 0.53
C LEU A 62 -20.20 5.84 1.38
N SER A 63 -19.89 7.13 1.29
CA SER A 63 -20.62 8.17 2.02
C SER A 63 -22.10 8.18 1.63
N GLU A 64 -22.43 8.06 0.34
CA GLU A 64 -23.82 7.97 -0.12
C GLU A 64 -24.53 6.73 0.41
N LEU A 65 -23.82 5.60 0.50
CA LEU A 65 -24.35 4.37 1.07
C LEU A 65 -24.57 4.49 2.58
N GLU A 66 -23.64 5.11 3.31
CA GLU A 66 -23.75 5.38 4.74
C GLU A 66 -24.98 6.24 5.03
N ASP A 67 -25.18 7.33 4.29
CA ASP A 67 -26.39 8.16 4.40
C ASP A 67 -27.64 7.33 4.11
N TYR A 68 -27.65 6.51 3.05
CA TYR A 68 -28.81 5.68 2.71
C TYR A 68 -29.18 4.65 3.81
N VAL A 69 -28.17 4.02 4.42
CA VAL A 69 -28.34 2.94 5.40
C VAL A 69 -28.55 3.49 6.82
N TYR A 70 -27.83 4.54 7.20
CA TYR A 70 -27.79 5.05 8.56
C TYR A 70 -28.71 6.27 8.81
N ASP A 71 -28.98 7.13 7.80
CA ASP A 71 -29.93 8.25 7.96
C ASP A 71 -31.40 7.86 7.72
N ASN A 72 -31.67 6.62 7.26
CA ASN A 72 -33.02 6.04 7.33
C ASN A 72 -33.25 5.46 8.73
N ASP A 73 -33.52 6.33 9.70
CA ASP A 73 -34.04 6.04 11.05
C ASP A 73 -35.35 5.16 11.07
N GLU A 74 -35.83 4.68 9.92
CA GLU A 74 -36.99 3.77 9.80
C GLU A 74 -36.62 2.28 9.79
N TYR A 75 -35.33 1.92 9.75
CA TYR A 75 -34.92 0.59 10.15
C TYR A 75 -34.69 0.60 11.66
N GLU A 76 -35.79 0.57 12.42
CA GLU A 76 -35.77 0.05 13.78
C GLU A 76 -35.13 -1.35 13.68
N PHE A 77 -33.83 -1.41 13.90
CA PHE A 77 -33.16 -2.63 14.27
C PHE A 77 -33.80 -2.98 15.60
N ASP A 78 -34.82 -3.83 15.53
CA ASP A 78 -35.47 -4.41 16.69
C ASP A 78 -34.35 -5.01 17.52
N ASP A 79 -33.99 -4.31 18.60
CA ASP A 79 -32.99 -4.65 19.61
C ASP A 79 -33.46 -5.90 20.41
N ASP A 80 -34.10 -6.86 19.74
CA ASP A 80 -34.31 -8.23 20.18
C ASP A 80 -33.04 -9.07 19.91
N TYR A 81 -31.87 -8.44 19.97
CA TYR A 81 -30.65 -9.15 20.32
C TYR A 81 -30.76 -9.49 21.80
N GLU A 82 -31.45 -10.60 22.07
CA GLU A 82 -31.34 -11.27 23.35
C GLU A 82 -29.86 -11.39 23.69
N ASP A 83 -29.53 -10.71 24.77
CA ASP A 83 -28.37 -10.82 25.63
C ASP A 83 -27.97 -12.30 25.79
N TYR A 84 -27.14 -12.81 24.88
CA TYR A 84 -26.36 -14.03 25.13
C TYR A 84 -25.14 -13.65 25.98
N ASP A 85 -25.45 -13.18 27.19
CA ASP A 85 -24.65 -13.30 28.40
C ASP A 85 -24.42 -14.81 28.70
N ASP A 86 -23.65 -15.48 27.85
CA ASP A 86 -23.11 -16.81 28.14
C ASP A 86 -21.69 -16.95 27.59
N PHE A 87 -20.84 -16.00 27.99
CA PHE A 87 -19.38 -16.14 27.93
C PHE A 87 -18.83 -16.48 29.33
N ASP A 88 -19.56 -17.33 30.07
CA ASP A 88 -19.06 -18.03 31.25
C ASP A 88 -18.62 -19.44 30.83
N ASP A 89 -17.46 -19.55 30.18
CA ASP A 89 -16.63 -20.76 30.29
C ASP A 89 -15.15 -20.41 30.05
N PHE A 90 -14.65 -19.55 30.94
CA PHE A 90 -13.23 -19.55 31.32
C PHE A 90 -12.99 -20.74 32.27
N ASP A 91 -12.84 -21.94 31.74
CA ASP A 91 -12.09 -23.00 32.41
C ASP A 91 -11.73 -24.12 31.43
N ASP A 92 -10.48 -24.14 31.00
CA ASP A 92 -9.74 -25.38 30.72
C ASP A 92 -8.25 -25.02 30.69
N GLU A 93 -7.72 -24.84 31.91
CA GLU A 93 -6.32 -25.13 32.18
C GLU A 93 -6.00 -26.59 31.80
N GLU A 94 -4.77 -26.80 31.31
CA GLU A 94 -4.07 -28.10 31.13
C GLU A 94 -4.56 -28.96 29.94
N ASP A 95 -3.77 -29.19 28.90
CA ASP A 95 -2.55 -30.00 29.00
C ASP A 95 -1.63 -29.72 27.79
N LEU A 96 -0.50 -29.03 28.00
CA LEU A 96 0.56 -28.95 26.99
C LEU A 96 1.29 -30.29 27.00
N PRO A 97 1.24 -31.12 25.93
CA PRO A 97 2.09 -32.29 25.88
C PRO A 97 3.55 -31.82 25.89
N SER A 98 4.23 -32.15 26.99
CA SER A 98 5.66 -31.97 27.16
C SER A 98 6.40 -32.54 25.96
N ALA A 99 7.39 -31.78 25.47
CA ALA A 99 8.33 -32.22 24.47
C ALA A 99 8.81 -33.65 24.73
N ASP A 100 8.52 -34.56 23.81
CA ASP A 100 9.23 -35.83 23.72
C ASP A 100 10.13 -35.79 22.49
N GLU A 101 11.39 -36.07 22.77
CA GLU A 101 12.49 -36.16 21.84
C GLU A 101 12.26 -37.35 20.92
N THR A 102 12.25 -37.13 19.61
CA THR A 102 12.60 -38.22 18.69
C THR A 102 13.81 -37.81 17.88
N SER A 103 14.96 -38.09 18.49
CA SER A 103 16.17 -38.67 17.90
C SER A 103 16.26 -38.68 16.37
N ASN A 104 17.32 -38.03 15.89
CA ASN A 104 18.33 -38.62 15.01
C ASN A 104 17.98 -40.00 14.41
N ASP A 105 17.74 -40.03 13.10
CA ASP A 105 18.52 -40.83 12.13
C ASP A 105 18.35 -40.27 10.71
#